data_AF-A2Q3U5-F1
#
_entry.id   AF-A2Q3U5-F1
#
_cell.length_a   1.000
_cell.length_b   1.000
_cell.length_c   1.000
_cell.angle_alpha   90.00
_cell.angle_beta   90.00
_cell.angle_gamma   90.00
#
_symmetry.space_group_name_H-M   'P 1'
#
loop_
_entity.id
_entity.type
_entity.pdbx_description
1 polymer ?
#
loop_
_entity_poly.entity_id
_entity_poly.type
_entity_poly.pdbx_seq_one_letter_code
_entity_poly.pdbx_strand_id
1 'polypeptide(L)'
;MSMLQSEQQSESSIRPRRGRKVIDRSREEGHSRLVNDYFSKNPIYINAQFRRRFQMHRHAFLRIVTILGDHDEYFQMRVDATGKMGLSPL
;
A
#
# COMPACT_ATOMS: atom_id res chain seq x y z
N MET A 1 -48.03 41.80 -16.83
CA MET A 1 -46.61 42.15 -17.06
C MET A 1 -45.83 41.83 -15.79
N SER A 2 -45.21 40.64 -15.75
CA SER A 2 -43.76 40.43 -15.54
C SER A 2 -43.32 40.61 -14.08
N MET A 3 -43.09 39.54 -13.30
CA MET A 3 -41.79 38.82 -13.17
C MET A 3 -40.64 39.81 -12.94
N LEU A 4 -39.91 39.79 -11.81
CA LEU A 4 -38.91 38.78 -11.43
C LEU A 4 -38.67 38.86 -9.91
N GLN A 5 -38.99 37.81 -9.14
CA GLN A 5 -38.16 36.66 -8.77
C GLN A 5 -37.17 36.93 -7.63
N SER A 6 -37.62 36.49 -6.46
CA SER A 6 -36.88 36.07 -5.26
C SER A 6 -35.49 35.53 -5.54
N GLU A 7 -34.48 36.09 -4.86
CA GLU A 7 -33.16 35.51 -4.74
C GLU A 7 -33.27 34.14 -4.04
N GLN A 8 -33.22 33.07 -4.81
CA GLN A 8 -32.99 31.73 -4.28
C GLN A 8 -31.52 31.63 -3.89
N GLN A 9 -31.21 31.83 -2.61
CA GLN A 9 -29.98 31.31 -2.02
C GLN A 9 -30.01 29.78 -2.17
N SER A 10 -29.22 29.26 -3.10
CA SER A 10 -28.94 27.83 -3.21
C SER A 10 -28.07 27.44 -2.02
N GLU A 11 -28.70 27.15 -0.89
CA GLU A 11 -28.06 26.51 0.25
C GLU A 11 -27.65 25.11 -0.20
N SER A 12 -26.42 24.99 -0.69
CA SER A 12 -25.85 23.69 -1.04
C SER A 12 -25.82 22.87 0.25
N SER A 13 -26.72 21.90 0.36
CA SER A 13 -26.73 20.93 1.44
C SER A 13 -25.44 20.12 1.39
N ILE A 14 -24.38 20.63 2.03
CA ILE A 14 -23.13 19.91 2.26
C ILE A 14 -23.46 18.84 3.29
N ARG A 15 -23.99 17.70 2.84
CA ARG A 15 -24.13 16.54 3.70
C ARG A 15 -22.73 16.16 4.17
N PRO A 16 -22.45 16.11 5.49
CA PRO A 16 -21.15 15.74 5.98
C PRO A 16 -20.83 14.33 5.47
N ARG A 17 -19.78 14.21 4.66
CA ARG A 17 -19.30 12.90 4.21
C ARG A 17 -18.83 12.15 5.44
N ARG A 18 -19.48 11.02 5.72
CA ARG A 18 -19.07 10.12 6.81
C ARG A 18 -17.60 9.75 6.59
N GLY A 19 -16.75 10.07 7.56
CA GLY A 19 -15.31 9.84 7.46
C GLY A 19 -14.99 8.36 7.24
N ARG A 20 -13.93 8.08 6.48
CA ARG A 20 -13.44 6.71 6.27
C ARG A 20 -12.90 6.16 7.58
N LYS A 21 -13.38 4.98 8.01
CA LYS A 21 -12.79 4.24 9.12
C LYS A 21 -11.49 3.58 8.65
N VAL A 22 -10.38 3.93 9.30
CA VAL A 22 -9.10 3.23 9.12
C VAL A 22 -9.13 1.98 9.99
N ILE A 23 -8.87 0.81 9.40
CA ILE A 23 -8.75 -0.47 10.11
C ILE A 23 -7.29 -0.87 10.07
N ASP A 24 -6.71 -1.13 11.24
CA ASP A 24 -5.38 -1.71 11.32
C ASP A 24 -5.42 -3.18 10.86
N ARG A 25 -4.52 -3.53 9.95
CA ARG A 25 -4.41 -4.88 9.37
C ARG A 25 -3.14 -5.59 9.84
N SER A 26 -2.50 -5.11 10.91
CA SER A 26 -1.23 -5.64 11.44
C SER A 26 -0.17 -5.71 10.34
N ARG A 27 0.00 -4.60 9.62
CA ARG A 27 0.82 -4.52 8.41
C ARG A 27 2.27 -4.99 8.63
N GLU A 28 2.87 -4.60 9.75
CA GLU A 28 4.23 -4.96 10.13
C GLU A 28 4.38 -6.46 10.44
N GLU A 29 3.38 -7.04 11.10
CA GLU A 29 3.33 -8.47 11.35
C GLU A 29 3.21 -9.26 10.05
N GLY A 30 2.39 -8.78 9.11
CA GLY A 30 2.29 -9.35 7.77
C GLY A 30 3.62 -9.36 7.02
N HIS A 31 4.39 -8.28 7.10
CA HIS A 31 5.73 -8.22 6.50
C HIS A 31 6.69 -9.21 7.16
N SER A 32 6.73 -9.27 8.49
CA SER A 32 7.57 -10.21 9.23
C SER A 32 7.29 -11.67 8.83
N ARG A 33 6.01 -12.03 8.68
CA ARG A 33 5.60 -13.36 8.21
C ARG A 33 6.08 -13.63 6.78
N LEU A 34 5.89 -12.68 5.86
CA LEU A 34 6.36 -12.82 4.47
C LEU A 34 7.86 -13.09 4.39
N VAL A 35 8.66 -12.33 5.15
CA VAL A 35 10.11 -12.48 5.21
C VAL A 35 10.49 -13.85 5.77
N ASN A 36 9.89 -14.25 6.89
CA ASN A 36 10.17 -15.53 7.54
C ASN A 36 9.84 -16.72 6.62
N ASP A 37 8.71 -16.64 5.92
CA ASP A 37 8.20 -17.71 5.08
C ASP A 37 9.06 -17.97 3.83
N TYR A 38 9.58 -16.91 3.19
CA TYR A 38 10.18 -17.01 1.85
C TYR A 38 11.65 -16.55 1.77
N PHE A 39 12.04 -15.55 2.56
CA PHE A 39 13.30 -14.83 2.38
C PHE A 39 14.31 -15.05 3.52
N SER A 40 13.88 -15.68 4.62
CA SER A 40 14.77 -16.04 5.72
C SER A 40 15.85 -17.05 5.30
N LYS A 41 16.86 -17.21 6.15
CA LYS A 41 17.96 -18.17 5.95
C LYS A 41 17.43 -19.61 5.79
N ASN A 42 16.41 -19.96 6.58
CA ASN A 42 15.74 -21.25 6.57
C ASN A 42 14.24 -21.02 6.30
N PRO A 43 13.84 -20.80 5.03
CA PRO A 43 12.47 -20.45 4.69
C PRO A 43 11.54 -21.65 4.91
N ILE A 44 10.30 -21.36 5.32
CA ILE A 44 9.25 -22.39 5.47
C ILE A 44 8.89 -22.98 4.10
N TYR A 45 8.88 -22.15 3.05
CA TYR A 45 8.55 -22.58 1.70
C TYR A 45 9.78 -22.76 0.82
N ILE A 46 9.79 -23.87 0.07
CA ILE A 46 10.89 -24.20 -0.85
C ILE A 46 10.79 -23.40 -2.16
N ASN A 47 11.89 -23.36 -2.92
CA ASN A 47 11.97 -22.63 -4.20
C ASN A 47 10.86 -22.98 -5.21
N ALA A 48 10.37 -24.23 -5.23
CA ALA A 48 9.26 -24.63 -6.10
C ALA A 48 7.95 -23.92 -5.74
N GLN A 49 7.66 -23.79 -4.44
CA GLN A 49 6.46 -23.08 -3.95
C GLN A 49 6.59 -21.57 -4.16
N PHE A 50 7.79 -21.01 -3.94
CA PHE A 50 8.08 -19.60 -4.27
C PHE A 50 7.78 -19.31 -5.75
N ARG A 51 8.33 -20.13 -6.67
CA ARG A 51 8.07 -20.00 -8.11
C ARG A 51 6.59 -20.16 -8.45
N ARG A 52 5.87 -21.09 -7.82
CA ARG A 52 4.42 -21.23 -8.05
C ARG A 52 3.64 -19.98 -7.63
N ARG A 53 4.04 -19.31 -6.54
CA ARG A 53 3.32 -18.14 -6.00
C ARG A 53 3.68 -16.84 -6.69
N PHE A 54 4.99 -16.57 -6.85
CA PHE A 54 5.50 -15.32 -7.41
C PHE A 54 5.83 -15.42 -8.91
N GLN A 55 5.70 -16.61 -9.50
CA GLN A 55 5.96 -16.89 -10.92
C GLN A 55 7.41 -16.58 -11.36
N MET A 56 8.33 -16.42 -10.41
CA MET A 56 9.74 -16.15 -10.67
C MET A 56 10.65 -16.79 -9.62
N HIS A 57 11.94 -16.85 -9.91
CA HIS A 57 12.94 -17.30 -8.94
C HIS A 57 13.19 -16.23 -7.88
N ARG A 58 13.45 -16.65 -6.64
CA ARG A 58 13.71 -15.75 -5.50
C ARG A 58 14.85 -14.75 -5.77
N HIS A 59 15.95 -15.20 -6.36
CA HIS A 59 17.08 -14.31 -6.68
C HIS A 59 16.71 -13.25 -7.73
N ALA A 60 15.84 -13.58 -8.69
CA ALA A 60 15.38 -12.63 -9.70
C ALA A 60 14.47 -11.58 -9.07
N PHE A 61 13.54 -12.02 -8.21
CA PHE A 61 12.71 -11.12 -7.42
C PHE A 61 13.55 -10.12 -6.61
N LEU A 62 14.53 -10.62 -5.85
CA LEU A 62 15.40 -9.76 -5.05
C LEU A 62 16.21 -8.78 -5.91
N ARG A 63 16.72 -9.20 -7.07
CA ARG A 63 17.42 -8.28 -7.99
C ARG A 63 16.51 -7.18 -8.49
N ILE A 64 15.27 -7.49 -8.85
CA ILE A 64 14.28 -6.49 -9.28
C ILE A 64 14.01 -5.50 -8.15
N VAL A 65 13.76 -6.00 -6.94
CA VAL A 65 13.53 -5.15 -5.76
C VAL A 65 14.71 -4.23 -5.49
N THR A 66 15.94 -4.74 -5.55
CA THR A 66 17.16 -3.91 -5.38
C THR A 66 17.26 -2.83 -6.45
N ILE A 67 17.15 -3.21 -7.73
CA ILE A 67 17.25 -2.26 -8.85
C ILE A 67 16.18 -1.17 -8.73
N LEU A 68 14.94 -1.55 -8.42
CA LEU A 68 13.86 -0.58 -8.25
C LEU A 68 14.08 0.34 -7.05
N GLY A 69 14.57 -0.19 -5.92
CA GLY A 69 14.89 0.62 -4.74
C GLY A 69 16.03 1.62 -4.97
N ASP A 70 16.97 1.29 -5.86
CA ASP A 70 18.09 2.17 -6.22
C ASP A 70 17.65 3.28 -7.20
N HIS A 71 16.68 3.00 -8.07
CA HIS A 71 16.27 3.92 -9.14
C HIS A 71 15.02 4.76 -8.83
N ASP A 72 14.13 4.28 -7.97
CA ASP A 72 12.84 4.90 -7.72
C ASP A 72 12.54 4.97 -6.21
N GLU A 73 12.34 6.20 -5.73
CA GLU A 73 12.00 6.50 -4.34
C GLU A 73 10.71 5.82 -3.87
N TYR A 74 9.81 5.46 -4.79
CA TYR A 74 8.59 4.71 -4.49
C TYR A 74 8.89 3.34 -3.87
N PHE A 75 9.98 2.69 -4.30
CA PHE A 75 10.40 1.38 -3.79
C PHE A 75 11.36 1.50 -2.60
N GLN A 76 11.51 2.69 -2.02
CA GLN A 76 12.24 2.87 -0.77
C GLN A 76 11.26 2.92 0.41
N MET A 77 11.64 2.27 1.51
CA MET A 77 10.87 2.34 2.73
C MET A 77 11.00 3.75 3.34
N ARG A 78 9.88 4.48 3.41
CA ARG A 78 9.84 5.88 3.85
C ARG A 78 8.70 6.15 4.81
N VAL A 79 8.86 7.17 5.64
CA VAL A 79 7.79 7.63 6.52
C VAL A 79 6.71 8.33 5.68
N ASP A 80 5.46 7.94 5.86
CA ASP A 80 4.32 8.56 5.19
C ASP A 80 3.97 9.93 5.79
N ALA A 81 3.05 10.66 5.16
CA ALA A 81 2.62 11.98 5.63
C ALA A 81 1.97 11.97 7.02
N THR A 82 1.64 10.79 7.57
CA THR A 82 1.09 10.61 8.92
C THR A 82 2.14 10.17 9.94
N GLY A 83 3.41 10.08 9.55
CA GLY A 83 4.51 9.68 10.42
C GLY A 83 4.71 8.16 10.55
N LYS A 84 4.03 7.34 9.74
CA LYS A 84 4.16 5.87 9.81
C LYS A 84 5.13 5.34 8.77
N MET A 85 5.90 4.31 9.12
CA MET A 85 6.81 3.68 8.17
C MET A 85 6.03 3.01 7.02
N GLY A 86 6.39 3.35 5.79
CA GLY A 86 5.84 2.85 4.53
C GLY A 86 6.20 1.38 4.29
N LEU A 87 5.63 0.78 3.24
CA LEU A 87 5.84 -0.64 2.94
C LEU A 87 7.31 -0.88 2.59
N SER A 88 7.84 -2.00 3.09
CA SER A 88 9.07 -2.54 2.54
C SER A 88 8.79 -2.98 1.10
N PRO A 89 9.71 -2.74 0.15
CA PRO A 89 9.60 -3.24 -1.22
C PRO A 89 9.81 -4.76 -1.32
N LEU A 90 10.03 -5.44 -0.19
CA LEU A 90 10.34 -6.86 -0.07
C LEU A 90 9.11 -7.71 0.28
#